data_AF-A0A944JU67-F1
#
_entry.id   AF-A0A944JU67-F1
#
_cell.length_a   1.000
_cell.length_b   1.000
_cell.length_c   1.000
_cell.angle_alpha   90.00
_cell.angle_beta   90.00
_cell.angle_gamma   90.00
#
_symmetry.space_group_name_H-M   'P 1'
#
loop_
_entity.id
_entity.type
_entity.pdbx_description
1 polymer ?
#
loop_
_entity_poly.entity_id
_entity_poly.type
_entity_poly.pdbx_seq_one_letter_code
_entity_poly.pdbx_strand_id
1 'polypeptide(L)'
;MSITISATRIASIVTAACAASLVLSVVPAHADSIQASGASVSSTGSLGNNAAPGGKVSRSQSISRAQVWVDEQVPYSTNGLESPYSWWADSRTGGRYRQDCSGFVSMAWQLSYSRTTWDLPDVSTGISKWDLQPGDILNSNDHVVLFAGWRDKSAGTFNYYQESSRSRPTNYNTDGNLYGSSLANHPTSSYSALRYKNITDDAPAVSASKAHVEVVGSDGAMWTTDGDYSAGQWSGTWASLGGSGLKDLTSTLTGNTMHVYAIGSTGRVYTRDADYTTGQWSTNWAEIPGSITGVTSLTASATGNTVHLSAIGSNGAMWTTDGNYEAGEWTGSWASLGGTGLKALTSTLTGNTMHVYALGSTGRVYTKDADYTTGQWTTDWAEIPGNTTGATAITASATGTKVRLEIVGADGAMWTTDGDYTAGQWTGTWASLGGTGLKKLASTVTGNTMHVYAIGSTGRVYTKDADYTTGQWTTDWAEIPGNTTGATAITATVTK
;
A
#
# COMPACT_ATOMS: atom_id res chain seq x y z
N MET A 1 -82.82 38.85 10.61
CA MET A 1 -82.41 39.91 11.54
C MET A 1 -81.21 39.40 12.31
N SER A 2 -80.05 40.00 12.02
CA SER A 2 -78.78 40.10 12.76
C SER A 2 -78.17 38.97 13.61
N ILE A 3 -76.93 38.60 13.20
CA ILE A 3 -75.64 38.55 13.96
C ILE A 3 -75.51 37.41 15.02
N THR A 4 -74.53 36.50 14.94
CA THR A 4 -73.14 36.75 15.39
C THR A 4 -72.08 35.88 14.69
N ILE A 5 -70.96 36.56 14.40
CA ILE A 5 -69.70 36.14 13.80
C ILE A 5 -68.96 35.13 14.69
N SER A 6 -68.35 34.09 14.13
CA SER A 6 -67.34 33.29 14.81
C SER A 6 -66.09 33.13 13.94
N ALA A 7 -64.94 33.28 14.59
CA ALA A 7 -63.68 33.65 14.02
C ALA A 7 -62.97 32.53 13.26
N THR A 8 -62.29 32.95 12.19
CA THR A 8 -61.38 32.20 11.35
C THR A 8 -60.16 31.71 12.15
N ARG A 9 -59.85 30.42 12.07
CA ARG A 9 -58.50 29.89 12.31
C ARG A 9 -58.01 29.21 11.04
N ILE A 10 -57.02 29.85 10.41
CA ILE A 10 -56.25 29.31 9.31
C ILE A 10 -55.38 28.19 9.88
N ALA A 11 -55.64 26.95 9.48
CA ALA A 11 -54.76 25.82 9.72
C ALA A 11 -53.85 25.66 8.49
N SER A 12 -52.58 26.04 8.66
CA SER A 12 -51.52 25.81 7.68
C SER A 12 -51.33 24.30 7.47
N ILE A 13 -51.41 23.87 6.21
CA ILE A 13 -51.02 22.53 5.77
C ILE A 13 -49.50 22.45 5.88
N VAL A 14 -49.00 21.76 6.90
CA VAL A 14 -47.62 21.26 6.94
C VAL A 14 -47.67 19.83 6.39
N THR A 15 -47.31 19.69 5.12
CA THR A 15 -47.04 18.38 4.52
C THR A 15 -45.74 17.86 5.14
N ALA A 16 -45.85 16.98 6.13
CA ALA A 16 -44.72 16.23 6.63
C ALA A 16 -44.27 15.25 5.55
N ALA A 17 -43.32 15.65 4.72
CA ALA A 17 -42.55 14.72 3.92
C ALA A 17 -41.64 13.95 4.88
N CYS A 18 -42.07 12.74 5.25
CA CYS A 18 -41.19 11.77 5.90
C CYS A 18 -40.03 11.48 4.95
N ALA A 19 -38.87 12.12 5.19
CA ALA A 19 -37.62 11.68 4.61
C ALA A 19 -37.35 10.26 5.16
N ALA A 20 -37.68 9.24 4.37
CA ALA A 20 -37.16 7.91 4.59
C ALA A 20 -35.64 8.00 4.46
N SER A 21 -34.96 8.19 5.60
CA SER A 21 -33.53 8.00 5.68
C SER A 21 -33.29 6.54 5.32
N LEU A 22 -32.79 6.28 4.11
CA LEU A 22 -32.15 5.00 3.81
C LEU A 22 -30.90 4.96 4.68
N VAL A 23 -31.06 4.43 5.89
CA VAL A 23 -29.96 3.77 6.57
C VAL A 23 -29.58 2.62 5.64
N LEU A 24 -28.51 2.78 4.85
CA LEU A 24 -27.81 1.61 4.33
C LEU A 24 -27.33 0.87 5.58
N SER A 25 -28.12 -0.09 6.03
CA SER A 25 -27.63 -1.12 6.93
C SER A 25 -26.43 -1.72 6.22
N VAL A 26 -25.23 -1.55 6.78
CA VAL A 26 -24.08 -2.41 6.47
C VAL A 26 -24.64 -3.81 6.57
N VAL A 27 -24.79 -4.49 5.44
CA VAL A 27 -25.29 -5.85 5.48
C VAL A 27 -24.18 -6.63 6.15
N PRO A 28 -24.37 -7.18 7.36
CA PRO A 28 -23.33 -7.98 7.98
C PRO A 28 -22.97 -9.12 7.03
N ALA A 29 -21.71 -9.60 7.06
CA ALA A 29 -21.17 -10.67 6.20
C ALA A 29 -22.03 -11.95 6.07
N HIS A 30 -23.06 -12.08 6.90
CA HIS A 30 -24.17 -13.03 6.76
C HIS A 30 -24.81 -13.10 5.36
N ALA A 31 -24.79 -12.05 4.53
CA ALA A 31 -25.51 -12.07 3.24
C ALA A 31 -24.93 -13.05 2.21
N ASP A 32 -23.64 -13.38 2.29
CA ASP A 32 -23.01 -14.33 1.37
C ASP A 32 -22.87 -15.73 1.97
N SER A 33 -23.25 -15.97 3.22
CA SER A 33 -23.20 -17.30 3.84
C SER A 33 -24.26 -18.25 3.27
N ILE A 34 -23.86 -19.48 2.93
CA ILE A 34 -24.81 -20.56 2.57
C ILE A 34 -24.77 -21.70 3.58
N GLN A 35 -25.88 -22.43 3.73
CA GLN A 35 -25.93 -23.68 4.48
C GLN A 35 -25.67 -24.87 3.55
N ALA A 36 -24.61 -25.65 3.81
CA ALA A 36 -24.30 -26.83 3.03
C ALA A 36 -23.57 -27.90 3.86
N SER A 37 -23.72 -29.16 3.49
CA SER A 37 -22.92 -30.27 4.06
C SER A 37 -21.47 -30.26 3.60
N GLY A 38 -21.18 -29.61 2.47
CA GLY A 38 -19.85 -29.39 1.93
C GLY A 38 -19.88 -28.33 0.84
N ALA A 39 -18.77 -27.60 0.66
CA ALA A 39 -18.56 -26.70 -0.47
C ALA A 39 -17.12 -26.85 -0.99
N SER A 40 -16.97 -26.84 -2.32
CA SER A 40 -15.66 -26.79 -2.96
C SER A 40 -15.16 -25.35 -3.06
N VAL A 41 -13.84 -25.18 -3.01
CA VAL A 41 -13.18 -23.90 -3.25
C VAL A 41 -12.83 -23.81 -4.74
N SER A 42 -13.48 -22.89 -5.46
CA SER A 42 -13.28 -22.71 -6.90
C SER A 42 -12.36 -21.54 -7.25
N SER A 43 -12.11 -20.64 -6.30
CA SER A 43 -11.28 -19.46 -6.48
C SER A 43 -10.58 -19.07 -5.19
N THR A 44 -9.39 -18.49 -5.32
CA THR A 44 -8.62 -17.86 -4.24
C THR A 44 -8.85 -16.35 -4.13
N GLY A 45 -9.71 -15.78 -4.97
CA GLY A 45 -9.98 -14.34 -5.01
C GLY A 45 -8.78 -13.49 -5.43
N SER A 46 -8.94 -12.16 -5.36
CA SER A 46 -7.89 -11.21 -5.77
C SER A 46 -6.59 -11.35 -4.96
N LEU A 47 -6.66 -11.71 -3.67
CA LEU A 47 -5.47 -11.90 -2.82
C LEU A 47 -4.70 -13.18 -3.13
N GLY A 48 -5.30 -14.11 -3.87
CA GLY A 48 -4.64 -15.34 -4.28
C GLY A 48 -3.66 -15.18 -5.45
N ASN A 49 -3.58 -14.00 -6.09
CA ASN A 49 -2.65 -13.71 -7.19
C ASN A 49 -2.66 -14.80 -8.30
N ASN A 50 -3.86 -15.18 -8.74
CA ASN A 50 -4.08 -16.23 -9.75
C ASN A 50 -3.58 -17.64 -9.36
N ALA A 51 -3.26 -17.89 -8.08
CA ALA A 51 -2.95 -19.22 -7.61
C ALA A 51 -4.19 -20.13 -7.65
N ALA A 52 -3.98 -21.40 -8.01
CA ALA A 52 -5.02 -22.41 -7.81
C ALA A 52 -5.23 -22.66 -6.30
N PRO A 53 -6.46 -22.99 -5.85
CA PRO A 53 -6.70 -23.40 -4.47
C PRO A 53 -5.78 -24.56 -4.06
N GLY A 54 -5.17 -24.47 -2.87
CA GLY A 54 -4.13 -25.39 -2.39
C GLY A 54 -2.72 -25.11 -2.92
N GLY A 55 -2.54 -24.09 -3.77
CA GLY A 55 -1.25 -23.61 -4.26
C GLY A 55 -0.43 -22.88 -3.21
N LYS A 56 0.71 -22.31 -3.64
CA LYS A 56 1.59 -21.51 -2.80
C LYS A 56 0.92 -20.22 -2.36
N VAL A 57 1.13 -19.86 -1.10
CA VAL A 57 0.66 -18.61 -0.48
C VAL A 57 1.80 -18.00 0.31
N SER A 58 2.03 -16.70 0.19
CA SER A 58 3.04 -16.02 0.99
C SER A 58 2.52 -15.73 2.40
N ARG A 59 3.43 -15.38 3.33
CA ARG A 59 3.04 -14.98 4.69
C ARG A 59 2.17 -13.74 4.70
N SER A 60 2.57 -12.68 4.00
CA SER A 60 1.77 -11.46 3.88
C SER A 60 0.42 -11.73 3.24
N GLN A 61 0.33 -12.54 2.18
CA GLN A 61 -0.94 -12.95 1.61
C GLN A 61 -1.82 -13.68 2.63
N SER A 62 -1.25 -14.60 3.39
CA SER A 62 -2.01 -15.35 4.40
C SER A 62 -2.58 -14.45 5.50
N ILE A 63 -1.79 -13.49 5.97
CA ILE A 63 -2.22 -12.49 6.96
C ILE A 63 -3.27 -11.53 6.39
N SER A 64 -3.09 -11.02 5.16
CA SER A 64 -4.08 -10.15 4.51
C SER A 64 -5.42 -10.86 4.33
N ARG A 65 -5.40 -12.15 3.97
CA ARG A 65 -6.61 -12.97 3.86
C ARG A 65 -7.29 -13.15 5.21
N ALA A 66 -6.52 -13.40 6.27
CA ALA A 66 -7.04 -13.47 7.63
C ALA A 66 -7.68 -12.15 8.09
N GLN A 67 -7.08 -11.02 7.75
CA GLN A 67 -7.61 -9.69 8.06
C GLN A 67 -8.97 -9.46 7.39
N VAL A 68 -9.17 -9.91 6.14
CA VAL A 68 -10.49 -9.82 5.48
C VAL A 68 -11.60 -10.50 6.31
N TRP A 69 -11.37 -11.68 6.90
CA TRP A 69 -12.39 -12.31 7.76
C TRP A 69 -12.69 -11.54 9.04
N VAL A 70 -11.69 -10.86 9.60
CA VAL A 70 -11.87 -9.99 10.77
C VAL A 70 -12.69 -8.76 10.39
N ASP A 71 -12.33 -8.09 9.30
CA ASP A 71 -12.96 -6.86 8.84
C ASP A 71 -14.43 -7.10 8.47
N GLU A 72 -14.70 -8.24 7.84
CA GLU A 72 -16.06 -8.68 7.50
C GLU A 72 -16.82 -9.26 8.70
N GLN A 73 -16.18 -9.38 9.87
CA GLN A 73 -16.77 -9.95 11.08
C GLN A 73 -17.43 -11.31 10.81
N VAL A 74 -16.74 -12.19 10.08
CA VAL A 74 -17.25 -13.52 9.74
C VAL A 74 -17.51 -14.29 11.04
N PRO A 75 -18.76 -14.74 11.29
CA PRO A 75 -19.12 -15.41 12.53
C PRO A 75 -19.11 -16.92 12.36
N TYR A 76 -18.91 -17.64 13.46
CA TYR A 76 -18.98 -19.10 13.47
C TYR A 76 -20.33 -19.61 12.93
N SER A 77 -20.31 -20.79 12.31
CA SER A 77 -21.45 -21.47 11.73
C SER A 77 -22.67 -21.43 12.64
N THR A 78 -23.83 -21.07 12.07
CA THR A 78 -25.08 -20.89 12.82
C THR A 78 -25.56 -22.20 13.43
N ASN A 79 -25.27 -23.33 12.77
CA ASN A 79 -25.56 -24.68 13.26
C ASN A 79 -24.43 -25.25 14.15
N GLY A 80 -23.47 -24.42 14.55
CA GLY A 80 -22.34 -24.82 15.37
C GLY A 80 -21.47 -25.85 14.66
N LEU A 81 -21.21 -26.97 15.34
CA LEU A 81 -20.36 -28.07 14.85
C LEU A 81 -21.15 -29.17 14.14
N GLU A 82 -22.41 -28.91 13.76
CA GLU A 82 -23.28 -29.87 13.08
C GLU A 82 -23.56 -29.44 11.63
N SER A 83 -23.59 -30.43 10.72
CA SER A 83 -23.96 -30.23 9.31
C SER A 83 -25.48 -30.08 9.16
N PRO A 84 -25.99 -29.22 8.25
CA PRO A 84 -25.23 -28.37 7.33
C PRO A 84 -24.52 -27.22 8.04
N TYR A 85 -23.32 -26.86 7.58
CA TYR A 85 -22.55 -25.76 8.14
C TYR A 85 -22.82 -24.46 7.38
N SER A 86 -22.52 -23.32 8.00
CA SER A 86 -22.38 -22.05 7.26
C SER A 86 -21.07 -22.01 6.49
N TRP A 87 -21.13 -21.55 5.24
CA TRP A 87 -19.98 -21.37 4.34
C TRP A 87 -19.96 -19.98 3.73
N TRP A 88 -18.85 -19.29 3.90
CA TRP A 88 -18.67 -17.90 3.46
C TRP A 88 -17.71 -17.80 2.27
N ALA A 89 -17.89 -16.78 1.44
CA ALA A 89 -17.01 -16.43 0.33
C ALA A 89 -16.95 -14.91 0.20
N ASP A 90 -15.84 -14.42 -0.34
CA ASP A 90 -15.62 -13.01 -0.65
C ASP A 90 -14.75 -12.89 -1.90
N SER A 91 -14.87 -11.80 -2.65
CA SER A 91 -14.12 -11.62 -3.90
C SER A 91 -12.60 -11.53 -3.70
N ARG A 92 -12.14 -11.07 -2.52
CA ARG A 92 -10.71 -10.93 -2.17
C ARG A 92 -10.10 -12.26 -1.72
N THR A 93 -10.80 -13.02 -0.87
CA THR A 93 -10.31 -14.32 -0.38
C THR A 93 -10.74 -15.50 -1.26
N GLY A 94 -11.68 -15.28 -2.16
CA GLY A 94 -12.38 -16.36 -2.83
C GLY A 94 -13.26 -17.14 -1.84
N GLY A 95 -13.49 -18.41 -2.14
CA GLY A 95 -14.35 -19.26 -1.34
C GLY A 95 -14.90 -20.48 -2.10
N ARG A 96 -15.74 -21.29 -1.46
CA ARG A 96 -16.35 -21.09 -0.13
C ARG A 96 -15.60 -21.85 0.98
N TYR A 97 -15.45 -21.23 2.15
CA TYR A 97 -14.87 -21.88 3.33
C TYR A 97 -15.86 -21.96 4.49
N ARG A 98 -15.74 -23.01 5.30
CA ARG A 98 -16.59 -23.25 6.47
C ARG A 98 -16.33 -22.18 7.52
N GLN A 99 -17.39 -21.65 8.11
CA GLN A 99 -17.29 -20.63 9.16
C GLN A 99 -16.99 -21.30 10.50
N ASP A 100 -15.73 -21.70 10.68
CA ASP A 100 -15.19 -22.19 11.94
C ASP A 100 -13.68 -21.97 12.04
N CYS A 101 -13.08 -22.22 13.21
CA CYS A 101 -11.65 -21.96 13.46
C CYS A 101 -10.72 -22.58 12.40
N SER A 102 -11.00 -23.80 11.97
CA SER A 102 -10.19 -24.51 10.97
C SER A 102 -10.51 -24.11 9.53
N GLY A 103 -11.74 -23.67 9.24
CA GLY A 103 -12.15 -23.11 7.96
C GLY A 103 -11.57 -21.72 7.75
N PHE A 104 -11.44 -20.93 8.82
CA PHE A 104 -10.68 -19.67 8.86
C PHE A 104 -9.23 -19.88 8.44
N VAL A 105 -8.54 -20.83 9.08
CA VAL A 105 -7.17 -21.17 8.73
C VAL A 105 -7.08 -21.71 7.30
N SER A 106 -8.03 -22.55 6.88
CA SER A 106 -8.08 -23.07 5.52
C SER A 106 -8.21 -21.95 4.49
N MET A 107 -9.00 -20.92 4.80
CA MET A 107 -9.14 -19.72 3.98
C MET A 107 -7.86 -18.91 3.95
N ALA A 108 -7.24 -18.64 5.11
CA ALA A 108 -6.00 -17.89 5.22
C ALA A 108 -4.84 -18.58 4.46
N TRP A 109 -4.84 -19.92 4.41
CA TRP A 109 -3.90 -20.71 3.62
C TRP A 109 -4.36 -21.04 2.21
N GLN A 110 -5.48 -20.45 1.75
CA GLN A 110 -6.08 -20.62 0.43
C GLN A 110 -6.24 -22.09 -0.01
N LEU A 111 -6.57 -22.99 0.92
CA LEU A 111 -6.64 -24.43 0.67
C LEU A 111 -7.76 -24.78 -0.33
N SER A 112 -7.61 -25.91 -1.02
CA SER A 112 -8.64 -26.39 -1.95
C SER A 112 -9.93 -26.88 -1.28
N TYR A 113 -9.93 -27.06 0.04
CA TYR A 113 -11.10 -27.38 0.84
C TYR A 113 -10.94 -26.90 2.29
N SER A 114 -12.06 -26.76 3.00
CA SER A 114 -12.07 -26.42 4.43
C SER A 114 -11.75 -27.63 5.30
N ARG A 115 -10.54 -27.66 5.83
CA ARG A 115 -10.06 -28.66 6.78
C ARG A 115 -10.66 -28.46 8.16
N THR A 116 -10.43 -29.44 9.02
CA THR A 116 -10.68 -29.49 10.46
C THR A 116 -9.35 -29.39 11.23
N THR A 117 -9.41 -29.21 12.53
CA THR A 117 -8.24 -29.27 13.41
C THR A 117 -7.46 -30.60 13.33
N TRP A 118 -8.13 -31.69 12.92
CA TRP A 118 -7.56 -33.04 12.85
C TRP A 118 -6.74 -33.31 11.59
N ASP A 119 -7.10 -32.71 10.44
CA ASP A 119 -6.48 -32.93 9.13
C ASP A 119 -5.70 -31.70 8.61
N LEU A 120 -5.67 -30.58 9.34
CA LEU A 120 -4.67 -29.52 9.14
C LEU A 120 -3.21 -30.02 9.23
N PRO A 121 -2.85 -30.99 10.11
CA PRO A 121 -1.54 -31.62 10.11
C PRO A 121 -1.13 -32.23 8.75
N ASP A 122 -2.07 -32.73 7.95
CA ASP A 122 -1.74 -33.42 6.69
C ASP A 122 -1.13 -32.49 5.64
N VAL A 123 -1.44 -31.20 5.71
CA VAL A 123 -0.90 -30.15 4.81
C VAL A 123 0.17 -29.30 5.46
N SER A 124 0.59 -29.61 6.68
CA SER A 124 1.55 -28.81 7.42
C SER A 124 2.74 -29.63 7.92
N THR A 125 3.77 -28.93 8.33
CA THR A 125 4.98 -29.47 8.96
C THR A 125 5.02 -28.98 10.40
N GLY A 126 5.30 -29.87 11.34
CA GLY A 126 5.50 -29.49 12.74
C GLY A 126 6.75 -28.62 12.90
N ILE A 127 6.65 -27.54 13.65
CA ILE A 127 7.75 -26.61 13.95
C ILE A 127 7.86 -26.36 15.45
N SER A 128 8.99 -25.81 15.88
CA SER A 128 9.10 -25.26 17.23
C SER A 128 8.13 -24.09 17.41
N LYS A 129 7.51 -23.97 18.59
CA LYS A 129 6.72 -22.77 18.94
C LYS A 129 7.57 -21.50 18.89
N TRP A 130 8.88 -21.62 19.09
CA TRP A 130 9.82 -20.49 19.01
C TRP A 130 10.22 -20.13 17.57
N ASP A 131 9.87 -20.97 16.59
CA ASP A 131 10.12 -20.71 15.16
C ASP A 131 8.89 -20.17 14.45
N LEU A 132 7.80 -19.89 15.18
CA LEU A 132 6.59 -19.28 14.65
C LEU A 132 6.92 -17.98 13.93
N GLN A 133 6.35 -17.87 12.74
CA GLN A 133 6.34 -16.70 11.87
C GLN A 133 4.90 -16.41 11.45
N PRO A 134 4.56 -15.17 11.05
CA PRO A 134 3.22 -14.83 10.59
C PRO A 134 2.69 -15.81 9.55
N GLY A 135 1.44 -16.24 9.70
CA GLY A 135 0.80 -17.25 8.84
C GLY A 135 1.04 -18.70 9.28
N ASP A 136 1.88 -18.97 10.27
CA ASP A 136 1.90 -20.27 10.94
C ASP A 136 0.69 -20.41 11.89
N ILE A 137 0.37 -21.63 12.34
CA ILE A 137 -0.73 -21.87 13.27
C ILE A 137 -0.26 -22.51 14.57
N LEU A 138 -1.01 -22.25 15.63
CA LEU A 138 -1.04 -23.07 16.83
C LEU A 138 -2.32 -23.89 16.79
N ASN A 139 -2.20 -25.22 16.63
CA ASN A 139 -3.31 -26.14 16.43
C ASN A 139 -3.45 -27.12 17.60
N SER A 140 -4.67 -27.39 18.02
CA SER A 140 -5.05 -28.45 18.96
C SER A 140 -6.29 -29.17 18.41
N ASN A 141 -6.70 -30.30 19.00
CA ASN A 141 -7.89 -31.02 18.52
C ASN A 141 -9.18 -30.19 18.65
N ASP A 142 -9.24 -29.25 19.60
CA ASP A 142 -10.45 -28.47 19.90
C ASP A 142 -10.46 -27.10 19.21
N HIS A 143 -9.29 -26.49 18.99
CA HIS A 143 -9.19 -25.13 18.46
C HIS A 143 -7.86 -24.86 17.75
N VAL A 144 -7.88 -23.90 16.83
CA VAL A 144 -6.71 -23.42 16.09
C VAL A 144 -6.69 -21.91 16.01
N VAL A 145 -5.50 -21.32 16.12
CA VAL A 145 -5.27 -19.89 15.92
C VAL A 145 -4.19 -19.65 14.88
N LEU A 146 -4.32 -18.58 14.11
CA LEU A 146 -3.31 -18.14 13.13
C LEU A 146 -2.37 -17.13 13.80
N PHE A 147 -1.08 -17.45 13.86
CA PHE A 147 -0.07 -16.59 14.43
C PHE A 147 0.14 -15.35 13.55
N ALA A 148 0.04 -14.15 14.15
CA ALA A 148 0.15 -12.87 13.43
C ALA A 148 1.51 -12.19 13.61
N GLY A 149 2.27 -12.56 14.64
CA GLY A 149 3.59 -11.97 14.90
C GLY A 149 3.94 -11.94 16.37
N TRP A 150 5.25 -11.94 16.67
CA TRP A 150 5.75 -11.75 18.02
C TRP A 150 5.57 -10.29 18.44
N ARG A 151 5.10 -10.07 19.66
CA ARG A 151 5.21 -8.76 20.33
C ARG A 151 6.53 -8.67 21.09
N ASP A 152 6.83 -9.73 21.83
CA ASP A 152 8.14 -9.96 22.44
C ASP A 152 8.41 -11.46 22.46
N LYS A 153 9.31 -11.89 21.58
CA LYS A 153 9.69 -13.30 21.43
C LYS A 153 10.37 -13.86 22.68
N SER A 154 11.14 -13.04 23.40
CA SER A 154 11.84 -13.46 24.62
C SER A 154 10.86 -13.67 25.78
N ALA A 155 9.85 -12.80 25.87
CA ALA A 155 8.75 -12.91 26.84
C ALA A 155 7.64 -13.89 26.40
N GLY A 156 7.78 -14.53 25.23
CA GLY A 156 6.79 -15.49 24.72
C GLY A 156 5.43 -14.87 24.36
N THR A 157 5.37 -13.55 24.14
CA THR A 157 4.12 -12.84 23.86
C THR A 157 3.96 -12.52 22.38
N PHE A 158 2.73 -12.67 21.87
CA PHE A 158 2.44 -12.59 20.45
C PHE A 158 1.00 -12.15 20.18
N ASN A 159 0.75 -11.78 18.92
CA ASN A 159 -0.57 -11.47 18.41
C ASN A 159 -1.05 -12.60 17.51
N TYR A 160 -2.35 -12.80 17.42
CA TYR A 160 -2.94 -13.89 16.65
C TYR A 160 -4.36 -13.55 16.16
N TYR A 161 -4.80 -14.26 15.13
CA TYR A 161 -6.16 -14.24 14.64
C TYR A 161 -6.88 -15.53 15.03
N GLN A 162 -8.18 -15.44 15.27
CA GLN A 162 -9.00 -16.62 15.53
C GLN A 162 -10.46 -16.41 15.15
N GLU A 163 -11.15 -17.51 14.91
CA GLU A 163 -12.61 -17.58 14.93
C GLU A 163 -13.01 -18.54 16.05
N SER A 164 -13.55 -18.01 17.15
CA SER A 164 -13.60 -18.76 18.43
C SER A 164 -14.99 -19.22 18.84
N SER A 165 -16.06 -18.52 18.46
CA SER A 165 -17.42 -18.88 18.87
C SER A 165 -18.49 -18.12 18.11
N ARG A 166 -19.74 -18.58 18.22
CA ARG A 166 -20.92 -17.90 17.65
C ARG A 166 -21.19 -16.52 18.26
N SER A 167 -20.70 -16.24 19.48
CA SER A 167 -20.90 -14.95 20.15
C SER A 167 -19.76 -13.95 19.92
N ARG A 168 -18.68 -14.38 19.25
CA ARG A 168 -17.51 -13.55 18.94
C ARG A 168 -17.08 -13.83 17.50
N PRO A 169 -17.39 -12.94 16.55
CA PRO A 169 -16.88 -13.04 15.19
C PRO A 169 -15.36 -13.17 15.14
N THR A 170 -14.86 -13.57 13.97
CA THR A 170 -13.43 -13.65 13.70
C THR A 170 -12.74 -12.35 14.13
N ASN A 171 -11.67 -12.47 14.91
CA ASN A 171 -11.07 -11.31 15.54
C ASN A 171 -9.54 -11.41 15.67
N TYR A 172 -8.91 -10.25 15.79
CA TYR A 172 -7.50 -10.09 16.11
C TYR A 172 -7.31 -9.95 17.63
N ASN A 173 -6.32 -10.64 18.17
CA ASN A 173 -6.02 -10.72 19.60
C ASN A 173 -4.55 -10.37 19.86
N THR A 174 -4.30 -9.62 20.93
CA THR A 174 -2.95 -9.20 21.36
C THR A 174 -2.55 -9.82 22.71
N ASP A 175 -3.32 -10.76 23.23
CA ASP A 175 -3.11 -11.40 24.54
C ASP A 175 -2.41 -12.77 24.45
N GLY A 176 -1.85 -13.14 23.29
CA GLY A 176 -1.11 -14.39 23.11
C GLY A 176 0.12 -14.47 24.02
N ASN A 177 0.25 -15.58 24.76
CA ASN A 177 1.39 -15.83 25.65
C ASN A 177 1.68 -17.33 25.76
N LEU A 178 2.87 -17.76 25.32
CA LEU A 178 3.29 -19.16 25.40
C LEU A 178 3.58 -19.67 26.82
N TYR A 179 3.85 -18.77 27.76
CA TYR A 179 4.03 -19.09 29.18
C TYR A 179 2.70 -19.05 29.96
N GLY A 180 1.63 -18.52 29.36
CA GLY A 180 0.30 -18.53 29.96
C GLY A 180 -0.25 -19.95 30.09
N SER A 181 -1.04 -20.22 31.12
CA SER A 181 -1.71 -21.52 31.28
C SER A 181 -2.85 -21.75 30.27
N SER A 182 -3.35 -20.68 29.65
CA SER A 182 -4.42 -20.69 28.66
C SER A 182 -4.08 -19.76 27.49
N LEU A 183 -4.42 -20.20 26.28
CA LEU A 183 -4.37 -19.46 25.03
C LEU A 183 -5.72 -19.64 24.34
N ALA A 184 -6.38 -18.54 23.97
CA ALA A 184 -7.70 -18.58 23.32
C ALA A 184 -8.76 -19.42 24.08
N ASN A 185 -8.70 -19.42 25.41
CA ASN A 185 -9.55 -20.24 26.32
C ASN A 185 -9.28 -21.75 26.31
N HIS A 186 -8.18 -22.20 25.71
CA HIS A 186 -7.74 -23.60 25.76
C HIS A 186 -6.38 -23.71 26.47
N PRO A 187 -6.04 -24.85 27.09
CA PRO A 187 -4.74 -25.03 27.71
C PRO A 187 -3.60 -24.77 26.71
N THR A 188 -2.69 -23.83 27.00
CA THR A 188 -1.59 -23.49 26.06
C THR A 188 -0.72 -24.72 25.72
N SER A 189 -0.68 -25.70 26.62
CA SER A 189 0.02 -26.97 26.45
C SER A 189 -0.62 -27.90 25.40
N SER A 190 -1.89 -27.73 25.03
CA SER A 190 -2.55 -28.58 24.02
C SER A 190 -2.17 -28.21 22.59
N TYR A 191 -1.68 -26.98 22.36
CA TYR A 191 -1.32 -26.49 21.04
C TYR A 191 0.03 -27.03 20.56
N SER A 192 0.06 -27.49 19.32
CA SER A 192 1.27 -27.75 18.54
C SER A 192 1.44 -26.66 17.47
N ALA A 193 2.67 -26.23 17.22
CA ALA A 193 2.95 -25.25 16.17
C ALA A 193 3.12 -25.96 14.83
N LEU A 194 2.36 -25.51 13.81
CA LEU A 194 2.36 -26.09 12.48
C LEU A 194 2.57 -25.00 11.43
N ARG A 195 3.34 -25.32 10.39
CA ARG A 195 3.58 -24.47 9.23
C ARG A 195 3.04 -25.12 7.97
N TYR A 196 2.18 -24.44 7.21
CA TYR A 196 1.64 -24.97 5.96
C TYR A 196 2.76 -25.31 4.96
N LYS A 197 2.69 -26.48 4.32
CA LYS A 197 3.77 -26.98 3.42
C LYS A 197 4.00 -26.09 2.21
N ASN A 198 2.96 -25.39 1.74
CA ASN A 198 3.06 -24.46 0.62
C ASN A 198 3.02 -22.99 1.07
N ILE A 199 3.15 -22.70 2.38
CA ILE A 199 3.43 -21.32 2.78
C ILE A 199 4.87 -21.02 2.40
N THR A 200 5.05 -19.99 1.58
CA THR A 200 6.38 -19.44 1.37
C THR A 200 6.54 -18.30 2.34
N ASP A 201 7.76 -18.07 2.80
CA ASP A 201 8.10 -16.72 3.22
C ASP A 201 7.68 -15.78 2.09
N ASP A 202 7.32 -14.55 2.42
CA ASP A 202 7.30 -13.54 1.37
C ASP A 202 8.62 -13.69 0.64
N ALA A 203 8.56 -13.93 -0.68
CA ALA A 203 9.79 -13.98 -1.46
C ALA A 203 10.60 -12.77 -0.98
N PRO A 204 11.88 -12.93 -0.55
CA PRO A 204 12.70 -11.74 -0.35
C PRO A 204 12.49 -10.99 -1.64
N ALA A 205 11.79 -9.83 -1.54
CA ALA A 205 11.01 -9.29 -2.65
C ALA A 205 11.84 -9.53 -3.90
N VAL A 206 11.38 -10.36 -4.87
CA VAL A 206 12.23 -10.82 -6.00
C VAL A 206 13.01 -9.59 -6.42
N SER A 207 14.30 -9.55 -6.05
CA SER A 207 14.89 -8.26 -5.70
C SER A 207 15.05 -7.53 -6.99
N ALA A 208 14.12 -6.60 -7.17
CA ALA A 208 14.09 -5.67 -8.26
C ALA A 208 15.49 -5.10 -8.29
N SER A 209 16.34 -5.60 -9.18
CA SER A 209 17.78 -5.37 -9.13
C SER A 209 18.15 -4.23 -10.06
N LYS A 210 17.20 -3.85 -10.92
CA LYS A 210 17.32 -2.79 -11.89
C LYS A 210 16.47 -1.62 -11.44
N ALA A 211 17.14 -0.53 -11.12
CA ALA A 211 16.48 0.76 -11.04
C ALA A 211 16.53 1.43 -12.40
N HIS A 212 15.39 1.97 -12.80
CA HIS A 212 15.21 2.84 -13.94
C HIS A 212 15.17 4.26 -13.40
N VAL A 213 16.02 5.14 -13.95
CA VAL A 213 16.10 6.54 -13.54
C VAL A 213 15.80 7.39 -14.76
N GLU A 214 14.69 8.11 -14.72
CA GLU A 214 14.31 9.06 -15.76
C GLU A 214 14.53 10.50 -15.30
N VAL A 215 14.98 11.34 -16.23
CA VAL A 215 15.11 12.78 -16.02
C VAL A 215 14.48 13.57 -17.15
N VAL A 216 14.10 14.81 -16.85
CA VAL A 216 13.85 15.83 -17.88
C VAL A 216 15.15 16.56 -18.17
N GLY A 217 15.63 16.46 -19.41
CA GLY A 217 16.83 17.13 -19.89
C GLY A 217 16.63 18.63 -20.12
N SER A 218 17.73 19.37 -20.38
CA SER A 218 17.65 20.81 -20.70
C SER A 218 16.94 21.12 -22.00
N ASP A 219 16.79 20.11 -22.88
CA ASP A 219 16.00 20.13 -24.10
C ASP A 219 14.49 19.95 -23.85
N GLY A 220 14.10 19.67 -22.60
CA GLY A 220 12.72 19.40 -22.23
C GLY A 220 12.22 18.02 -22.68
N ALA A 221 13.12 17.13 -23.09
CA ALA A 221 12.82 15.73 -23.39
C ALA A 221 13.05 14.83 -22.17
N MET A 222 12.44 13.65 -22.16
CA MET A 222 12.73 12.61 -21.19
C MET A 222 13.98 11.84 -21.60
N TRP A 223 14.83 11.52 -20.63
CA TRP A 223 16.01 10.68 -20.78
C TRP A 223 16.00 9.60 -19.70
N THR A 224 16.49 8.40 -20.02
CA THR A 224 16.54 7.27 -19.07
C THR A 224 17.94 6.67 -18.98
N THR A 225 18.27 6.10 -17.83
CA THR A 225 19.41 5.23 -17.61
C THR A 225 19.03 4.15 -16.60
N ASP A 226 19.74 3.03 -16.65
CA ASP A 226 19.45 1.85 -15.81
C ASP A 226 20.66 1.54 -14.92
N GLY A 227 20.39 1.29 -13.65
CA GLY A 227 21.36 0.77 -12.69
C GLY A 227 21.02 -0.67 -12.34
N ASP A 228 21.88 -1.62 -12.72
CA ASP A 228 21.81 -3.03 -12.32
C ASP A 228 22.67 -3.25 -11.06
N TYR A 229 22.01 -3.23 -9.91
CA TYR A 229 22.65 -3.41 -8.61
C TYR A 229 23.11 -4.85 -8.36
N SER A 230 22.57 -5.83 -9.08
CA SER A 230 23.07 -7.21 -9.00
C SER A 230 24.42 -7.37 -9.70
N ALA A 231 24.61 -6.64 -10.81
CA ALA A 231 25.86 -6.58 -11.54
C ALA A 231 26.83 -5.51 -11.03
N GLY A 232 26.34 -4.57 -10.21
CA GLY A 232 27.11 -3.40 -9.75
C GLY A 232 27.46 -2.44 -10.89
N GLN A 233 26.59 -2.30 -11.88
CA GLN A 233 26.86 -1.56 -13.12
C GLN A 233 25.70 -0.67 -13.53
N TRP A 234 26.04 0.48 -14.12
CA TRP A 234 25.11 1.33 -14.85
C TRP A 234 25.21 1.04 -16.34
N SER A 235 24.15 1.32 -17.10
CA SER A 235 24.17 1.20 -18.58
C SER A 235 25.26 2.07 -19.23
N GLY A 236 25.74 3.10 -18.52
CA GLY A 236 26.87 3.94 -18.92
C GLY A 236 26.49 5.14 -19.79
N THR A 237 25.25 5.19 -20.29
CA THR A 237 24.73 6.26 -21.14
C THR A 237 23.30 6.64 -20.76
N TRP A 238 22.91 7.87 -21.12
CA TRP A 238 21.52 8.32 -21.05
C TRP A 238 20.89 8.21 -22.43
N ALA A 239 19.78 7.48 -22.53
CA ALA A 239 19.03 7.33 -23.77
C ALA A 239 17.89 8.36 -23.81
N SER A 240 17.83 9.16 -24.87
CA SER A 240 16.69 10.07 -25.07
C SER A 240 15.47 9.26 -25.45
N LEU A 241 14.38 9.53 -24.73
CA LEU A 241 13.06 8.99 -24.95
C LEU A 241 12.16 10.02 -25.63
N GLY A 242 12.67 11.21 -25.95
CA GLY A 242 11.91 12.25 -26.63
C GLY A 242 10.84 12.90 -25.74
N GLY A 243 9.82 13.48 -26.37
CA GLY A 243 8.98 14.50 -25.74
C GLY A 243 9.58 15.89 -25.88
N SER A 244 8.81 16.93 -25.56
CA SER A 244 9.27 18.31 -25.61
C SER A 244 8.55 19.18 -24.59
N GLY A 245 9.30 20.08 -23.96
CA GLY A 245 8.77 21.00 -22.96
C GLY A 245 8.19 20.32 -21.71
N LEU A 246 8.67 19.12 -21.37
CA LEU A 246 8.35 18.47 -20.09
C LEU A 246 8.90 19.33 -18.94
N LYS A 247 8.18 19.35 -17.81
CA LYS A 247 8.48 20.23 -16.66
C LYS A 247 8.78 19.46 -15.37
N ASP A 248 8.12 18.32 -15.19
CA ASP A 248 8.29 17.42 -14.05
C ASP A 248 7.85 16.03 -14.48
N LEU A 249 8.28 14.99 -13.75
CA LEU A 249 7.87 13.62 -14.00
C LEU A 249 7.86 12.78 -12.71
N THR A 250 7.08 11.70 -12.74
CA THR A 250 7.03 10.66 -11.72
C THR A 250 6.82 9.31 -12.42
N SER A 251 7.30 8.23 -11.81
CA SER A 251 7.10 6.87 -12.32
C SER A 251 6.50 5.98 -11.24
N THR A 252 5.83 4.91 -11.67
CA THR A 252 5.43 3.78 -10.83
C THR A 252 5.35 2.52 -11.69
N LEU A 253 5.21 1.35 -11.07
CA LEU A 253 5.12 0.06 -11.75
C LEU A 253 3.75 -0.58 -11.54
N THR A 254 3.11 -1.08 -12.61
CA THR A 254 2.06 -2.11 -12.51
C THR A 254 2.54 -3.36 -13.24
N GLY A 255 2.51 -4.51 -12.56
CA GLY A 255 3.05 -5.74 -13.11
C GLY A 255 4.52 -5.59 -13.53
N ASN A 256 4.79 -5.67 -14.84
CA ASN A 256 6.11 -5.50 -15.46
C ASN A 256 6.17 -4.27 -16.39
N THR A 257 5.25 -3.34 -16.21
CA THR A 257 5.15 -2.11 -17.00
C THR A 257 5.39 -0.92 -16.08
N MET A 258 6.40 -0.12 -16.41
CA MET A 258 6.58 1.19 -15.78
C MET A 258 5.72 2.21 -16.48
N HIS A 259 4.99 2.98 -15.70
CA HIS A 259 4.22 4.13 -16.17
C HIS A 259 4.95 5.39 -15.75
N VAL A 260 5.37 6.19 -16.71
CA VAL A 260 5.95 7.51 -16.46
C VAL A 260 4.90 8.56 -16.74
N TYR A 261 4.58 9.36 -15.74
CA TYR A 261 3.70 10.51 -15.86
C TYR A 261 4.52 11.78 -15.90
N ALA A 262 4.24 12.68 -16.84
CA ALA A 262 4.96 13.92 -17.00
C ALA A 262 4.04 15.12 -17.16
N ILE A 263 4.51 16.27 -16.67
CA ILE A 263 3.86 17.56 -16.86
C ILE A 263 4.38 18.17 -18.17
N GLY A 264 3.49 18.44 -19.13
CA GLY A 264 3.82 19.15 -20.36
C GLY A 264 3.92 20.68 -20.19
N SER A 265 4.25 21.38 -21.26
CA SER A 265 4.49 22.84 -21.25
C SER A 265 3.30 23.68 -20.75
N THR A 266 2.07 23.21 -20.97
CA THR A 266 0.82 23.87 -20.52
C THR A 266 0.35 23.44 -19.13
N GLY A 267 1.11 22.57 -18.44
CA GLY A 267 0.70 22.00 -17.17
C GLY A 267 -0.36 20.91 -17.29
N ARG A 268 -0.52 20.32 -18.49
CA ARG A 268 -1.27 19.08 -18.72
C ARG A 268 -0.44 17.87 -18.35
N VAL A 269 -1.10 16.76 -18.03
CA VAL A 269 -0.47 15.52 -17.57
C VAL A 269 -0.52 14.47 -18.67
N TYR A 270 0.61 13.82 -18.93
CA TYR A 270 0.73 12.78 -19.95
C TYR A 270 1.35 11.52 -19.36
N THR A 271 1.07 10.35 -19.92
CA THR A 271 1.72 9.08 -19.61
C THR A 271 2.54 8.58 -20.79
N ARG A 272 3.62 7.87 -20.47
CA ARG A 272 4.37 7.04 -21.40
C ARG A 272 4.84 5.80 -20.67
N ASP A 273 4.70 4.66 -21.32
CA ASP A 273 4.84 3.36 -20.66
C ASP A 273 6.04 2.61 -21.22
N ALA A 274 6.75 1.89 -20.34
CA ALA A 274 7.80 0.95 -20.69
C ALA A 274 7.37 -0.46 -20.27
N ASP A 275 7.11 -1.33 -21.23
CA ASP A 275 6.79 -2.73 -20.99
C ASP A 275 8.09 -3.54 -21.03
N TYR A 276 8.54 -4.00 -19.87
CA TYR A 276 9.78 -4.77 -19.73
C TYR A 276 9.62 -6.24 -20.15
N THR A 277 8.39 -6.69 -20.44
CA THR A 277 8.14 -8.02 -21.01
C THR A 277 8.53 -8.05 -22.48
N THR A 278 8.21 -6.97 -23.19
CA THR A 278 8.53 -6.79 -24.62
C THR A 278 9.81 -5.98 -24.83
N GLY A 279 10.27 -5.27 -23.81
CA GLY A 279 11.41 -4.35 -23.87
C GLY A 279 11.10 -3.10 -24.70
N GLN A 280 9.83 -2.71 -24.80
CA GLN A 280 9.38 -1.61 -25.66
C GLN A 280 8.78 -0.46 -24.86
N TRP A 281 9.05 0.75 -25.34
CA TRP A 281 8.34 1.95 -24.90
C TRP A 281 7.11 2.18 -25.77
N SER A 282 6.05 2.73 -25.20
CA SER A 282 4.94 3.24 -25.99
C SER A 282 5.41 4.37 -26.92
N THR A 283 4.86 4.41 -28.13
CA THR A 283 5.36 5.29 -29.20
C THR A 283 5.21 6.76 -28.85
N ASN A 284 4.06 7.16 -28.30
CA ASN A 284 3.68 8.54 -28.06
C ASN A 284 3.28 8.77 -26.59
N TRP A 285 3.45 10.02 -26.15
CA TRP A 285 2.82 10.50 -24.92
C TRP A 285 1.30 10.55 -25.08
N ALA A 286 0.57 9.95 -24.15
CA ALA A 286 -0.89 9.97 -24.10
C ALA A 286 -1.36 10.90 -22.97
N GLU A 287 -2.31 11.78 -23.24
CA GLU A 287 -2.83 12.69 -22.20
C GLU A 287 -3.67 11.92 -21.16
N ILE A 288 -3.45 12.19 -19.87
CA ILE A 288 -4.30 11.67 -18.80
C ILE A 288 -5.67 12.36 -18.84
N PRO A 289 -6.78 11.61 -18.82
CA PRO A 289 -8.12 12.18 -18.86
C PRO A 289 -8.41 13.21 -17.75
N GLY A 290 -9.44 14.04 -17.98
CA GLY A 290 -9.91 15.04 -17.01
C GLY A 290 -9.40 16.47 -17.24
N SER A 291 -8.57 16.71 -18.27
CA SER A 291 -8.20 18.05 -18.76
C SER A 291 -7.64 19.03 -17.70
N ILE A 292 -6.95 18.51 -16.68
CA ILE A 292 -6.27 19.35 -15.69
C ILE A 292 -5.19 20.20 -16.38
N THR A 293 -5.03 21.45 -15.96
CA THR A 293 -4.03 22.38 -16.51
C THR A 293 -3.31 23.14 -15.41
N GLY A 294 -2.14 23.69 -15.71
CA GLY A 294 -1.34 24.42 -14.74
C GLY A 294 -0.81 23.55 -13.58
N VAL A 295 -0.70 22.22 -13.78
CA VAL A 295 -0.08 21.33 -12.81
C VAL A 295 1.39 21.70 -12.63
N THR A 296 1.88 21.64 -11.39
CA THR A 296 3.24 22.06 -11.02
C THR A 296 4.10 20.97 -10.40
N SER A 297 3.48 19.90 -9.87
CA SER A 297 4.16 18.71 -9.36
C SER A 297 3.23 17.51 -9.44
N LEU A 298 3.79 16.30 -9.57
CA LEU A 298 3.09 15.03 -9.66
C LEU A 298 3.72 13.99 -8.73
N THR A 299 2.93 13.01 -8.31
CA THR A 299 3.45 11.77 -7.74
C THR A 299 2.50 10.61 -8.00
N ALA A 300 3.03 9.40 -8.13
CA ALA A 300 2.25 8.20 -8.43
C ALA A 300 2.66 7.04 -7.53
N SER A 301 1.69 6.24 -7.11
CA SER A 301 1.89 4.93 -6.46
C SER A 301 0.88 3.95 -7.02
N ALA A 302 1.18 2.65 -7.00
CA ALA A 302 0.32 1.63 -7.60
C ALA A 302 -0.10 0.54 -6.60
N THR A 303 -1.40 0.27 -6.50
CA THR A 303 -1.94 -0.89 -5.80
C THR A 303 -2.45 -1.91 -6.82
N GLY A 304 -1.78 -3.06 -6.91
CA GLY A 304 -2.08 -4.06 -7.94
C GLY A 304 -1.95 -3.49 -9.36
N ASN A 305 -3.07 -3.44 -10.09
CA ASN A 305 -3.17 -2.91 -11.45
C ASN A 305 -3.67 -1.46 -11.52
N THR A 306 -3.87 -0.81 -10.37
CA THR A 306 -4.37 0.57 -10.31
C THR A 306 -3.26 1.51 -9.91
N VAL A 307 -3.02 2.52 -10.74
CA VAL A 307 -2.19 3.67 -10.39
C VAL A 307 -3.06 4.75 -9.77
N HIS A 308 -2.58 5.27 -8.65
CA HIS A 308 -3.11 6.45 -7.98
C HIS A 308 -2.18 7.62 -8.30
N LEU A 309 -2.66 8.56 -9.09
CA LEU A 309 -1.88 9.71 -9.55
C LEU A 309 -2.37 10.97 -8.83
N SER A 310 -1.45 11.61 -8.11
CA SER A 310 -1.69 12.87 -7.40
C SER A 310 -0.92 14.02 -8.05
N ALA A 311 -1.51 15.22 -8.03
CA ALA A 311 -1.00 16.40 -8.69
C ALA A 311 -1.21 17.67 -7.85
N ILE A 312 -0.31 18.64 -7.95
CA ILE A 312 -0.56 20.00 -7.44
C ILE A 312 -1.08 20.85 -8.59
N GLY A 313 -2.33 21.30 -8.47
CA GLY A 313 -2.97 22.19 -9.42
C GLY A 313 -2.47 23.63 -9.32
N SER A 314 -2.89 24.49 -10.26
CA SER A 314 -2.50 25.91 -10.30
C SER A 314 -2.94 26.73 -9.08
N ASN A 315 -3.92 26.24 -8.32
CA ASN A 315 -4.38 26.81 -7.05
C ASN A 315 -3.53 26.40 -5.84
N GLY A 316 -2.48 25.57 -6.03
CA GLY A 316 -1.64 25.06 -4.96
C GLY A 316 -2.31 24.01 -4.06
N ALA A 317 -3.45 23.46 -4.48
CA ALA A 317 -4.13 22.34 -3.82
C ALA A 317 -3.75 21.02 -4.51
N MET A 318 -3.88 19.91 -3.77
CA MET A 318 -3.68 18.57 -4.30
C MET A 318 -4.94 18.07 -5.00
N TRP A 319 -4.75 17.37 -6.11
CA TRP A 319 -5.77 16.69 -6.89
C TRP A 319 -5.36 15.24 -7.12
N THR A 320 -6.32 14.32 -7.25
CA THR A 320 -6.06 12.90 -7.52
C THR A 320 -6.92 12.37 -8.65
N THR A 321 -6.42 11.36 -9.36
CA THR A 321 -7.15 10.56 -10.34
C THR A 321 -6.56 9.14 -10.33
N ASP A 322 -7.37 8.15 -10.70
CA ASP A 322 -6.96 6.75 -10.69
C ASP A 322 -7.04 6.15 -12.10
N GLY A 323 -6.06 5.31 -12.43
CA GLY A 323 -5.97 4.57 -13.69
C GLY A 323 -5.89 3.07 -13.43
N ASN A 324 -6.91 2.32 -13.80
CA ASN A 324 -6.92 0.87 -13.72
C ASN A 324 -6.45 0.28 -15.05
N TYR A 325 -5.23 -0.24 -15.05
CA TYR A 325 -4.57 -0.77 -16.25
C TYR A 325 -5.05 -2.17 -16.65
N GLU A 326 -5.71 -2.90 -15.76
CA GLU A 326 -6.37 -4.16 -16.10
C GLU A 326 -7.70 -3.90 -16.82
N ALA A 327 -8.46 -2.91 -16.35
CA ALA A 327 -9.69 -2.47 -17.03
C ALA A 327 -9.41 -1.63 -18.28
N GLY A 328 -8.23 -1.01 -18.39
CA GLY A 328 -7.88 -0.10 -19.47
C GLY A 328 -8.56 1.27 -19.36
N GLU A 329 -8.93 1.68 -18.15
CA GLU A 329 -9.77 2.85 -17.92
C GLU A 329 -9.22 3.76 -16.81
N TRP A 330 -9.43 5.06 -16.97
CA TRP A 330 -9.21 6.07 -15.93
C TRP A 330 -10.55 6.53 -15.37
N THR A 331 -10.57 7.02 -14.12
CA THR A 331 -11.76 7.66 -13.51
C THR A 331 -12.33 8.81 -14.34
N GLY A 332 -11.53 9.40 -15.24
CA GLY A 332 -11.97 10.40 -16.22
C GLY A 332 -12.04 11.83 -15.68
N SER A 333 -11.78 12.03 -14.39
CA SER A 333 -11.81 13.34 -13.73
C SER A 333 -10.82 13.42 -12.57
N TRP A 334 -10.41 14.64 -12.23
CA TRP A 334 -9.53 14.92 -11.10
C TRP A 334 -10.35 15.39 -9.91
N ALA A 335 -10.19 14.72 -8.77
CA ALA A 335 -10.82 15.10 -7.51
C ALA A 335 -9.87 15.95 -6.67
N SER A 336 -10.33 17.12 -6.18
CA SER A 336 -9.54 17.95 -5.27
C SER A 336 -9.54 17.34 -3.87
N LEU A 337 -8.35 17.24 -3.28
CA LEU A 337 -8.11 16.79 -1.90
C LEU A 337 -7.68 17.94 -0.97
N GLY A 338 -7.81 19.18 -1.46
CA GLY A 338 -7.52 20.39 -0.70
C GLY A 338 -6.03 20.61 -0.44
N GLY A 339 -5.71 21.33 0.63
CA GLY A 339 -4.39 21.93 0.86
C GLY A 339 -4.25 23.30 0.21
N THR A 340 -3.26 24.07 0.65
CA THR A 340 -2.99 25.41 0.12
C THR A 340 -1.48 25.64 0.04
N GLY A 341 -1.03 26.22 -1.09
CA GLY A 341 0.37 26.58 -1.28
C GLY A 341 1.34 25.39 -1.26
N LEU A 342 0.88 24.19 -1.64
CA LEU A 342 1.75 23.03 -1.81
C LEU A 342 2.72 23.28 -2.97
N LYS A 343 3.95 22.77 -2.85
CA LYS A 343 5.07 23.05 -3.78
C LYS A 343 5.66 21.82 -4.46
N ALA A 344 5.64 20.67 -3.80
CA ALA A 344 6.17 19.41 -4.31
C ALA A 344 5.44 18.24 -3.66
N LEU A 345 5.29 17.13 -4.39
CA LEU A 345 4.71 15.89 -3.89
C LEU A 345 5.68 14.72 -4.01
N THR A 346 5.50 13.73 -3.14
CA THR A 346 5.98 12.36 -3.31
C THR A 346 4.99 11.42 -2.63
N SER A 347 4.88 10.18 -3.09
CA SER A 347 4.03 9.18 -2.45
C SER A 347 4.71 7.83 -2.39
N THR A 348 4.28 7.03 -1.43
CA THR A 348 4.69 5.64 -1.28
C THR A 348 3.57 4.83 -0.63
N LEU A 349 3.70 3.51 -0.63
CA LEU A 349 2.69 2.59 -0.08
C LEU A 349 3.23 1.87 1.16
N THR A 350 2.42 1.79 2.21
CA THR A 350 2.56 0.76 3.24
C THR A 350 1.28 -0.07 3.28
N GLY A 351 1.39 -1.38 3.00
CA GLY A 351 0.22 -2.23 2.81
C GLY A 351 -0.70 -1.69 1.69
N ASN A 352 -1.95 -1.40 2.04
CA ASN A 352 -2.96 -0.86 1.13
C ASN A 352 -3.23 0.64 1.35
N THR A 353 -2.31 1.33 2.02
CA THR A 353 -2.42 2.77 2.30
C THR A 353 -1.35 3.53 1.53
N MET A 354 -1.76 4.45 0.67
CA MET A 354 -0.84 5.41 0.05
C MET A 354 -0.64 6.58 0.99
N HIS A 355 0.62 6.89 1.28
CA HIS A 355 1.04 8.07 1.99
C HIS A 355 1.50 9.10 0.97
N VAL A 356 0.83 10.24 0.90
CA VAL A 356 1.27 11.38 0.08
C VAL A 356 1.92 12.40 0.97
N TYR A 357 3.18 12.70 0.69
CA TYR A 357 3.94 13.75 1.36
C TYR A 357 4.04 14.98 0.48
N ALA A 358 3.92 16.15 1.11
CA ALA A 358 3.96 17.43 0.42
C ALA A 358 4.85 18.44 1.11
N LEU A 359 5.54 19.26 0.32
CA LEU A 359 6.14 20.50 0.81
C LEU A 359 5.10 21.62 0.79
N GLY A 360 4.88 22.25 1.95
CA GLY A 360 4.08 23.46 2.05
C GLY A 360 4.83 24.72 1.61
N SER A 361 4.15 25.87 1.65
CA SER A 361 4.69 27.15 1.15
C SER A 361 5.95 27.61 1.89
N THR A 362 6.14 27.20 3.14
CA THR A 362 7.30 27.51 3.98
C THR A 362 8.41 26.46 3.93
N GLY A 363 8.24 25.39 3.13
CA GLY A 363 9.16 24.25 3.11
C GLY A 363 9.02 23.32 4.33
N ARG A 364 7.89 23.40 5.04
CA ARG A 364 7.44 22.37 6.00
C ARG A 364 6.91 21.14 5.26
N VAL A 365 7.04 19.98 5.89
CA VAL A 365 6.63 18.70 5.31
C VAL A 365 5.31 18.24 5.94
N TYR A 366 4.36 17.84 5.10
CA TYR A 366 3.05 17.34 5.52
C TYR A 366 2.76 15.98 4.90
N THR A 367 1.90 15.18 5.54
CA THR A 367 1.37 13.93 5.00
C THR A 367 -0.15 13.97 4.90
N LYS A 368 -0.67 13.25 3.92
CA LYS A 368 -2.08 12.92 3.75
C LYS A 368 -2.18 11.48 3.25
N ASP A 369 -2.94 10.67 3.96
CA ASP A 369 -3.03 9.24 3.69
C ASP A 369 -4.34 8.89 2.99
N ALA A 370 -4.27 7.94 2.05
CA ALA A 370 -5.38 7.28 1.38
C ALA A 370 -5.37 5.79 1.74
N ASP A 371 -6.34 5.35 2.53
CA ASP A 371 -6.53 3.93 2.86
C ASP A 371 -7.51 3.31 1.85
N TYR A 372 -6.98 2.48 0.95
CA TYR A 372 -7.79 1.83 -0.09
C TYR A 372 -8.58 0.63 0.43
N THR A 373 -8.39 0.23 1.68
CA THR A 373 -9.20 -0.79 2.34
C THR A 373 -10.56 -0.21 2.73
N THR A 374 -10.54 1.01 3.27
CA THR A 374 -11.75 1.75 3.67
C THR A 374 -12.24 2.70 2.57
N GLY A 375 -11.42 2.95 1.55
CA GLY A 375 -11.70 3.93 0.49
C GLY A 375 -11.70 5.36 1.00
N GLN A 376 -11.00 5.64 2.10
CA GLN A 376 -11.02 6.94 2.77
C GLN A 376 -9.68 7.65 2.66
N TRP A 377 -9.77 8.97 2.50
CA TRP A 377 -8.65 9.87 2.74
C TRP A 377 -8.74 10.41 4.15
N THR A 378 -7.58 10.60 4.79
CA THR A 378 -7.47 11.47 5.97
C THR A 378 -8.06 12.85 5.68
N THR A 379 -8.77 13.45 6.63
CA THR A 379 -9.49 14.72 6.41
C THR A 379 -8.54 15.89 6.15
N ASP A 380 -7.56 16.08 7.02
CA ASP A 380 -6.62 17.20 6.98
C ASP A 380 -5.19 16.73 6.66
N TRP A 381 -4.35 17.69 6.26
CA TRP A 381 -2.91 17.48 6.17
C TRP A 381 -2.29 17.49 7.57
N ALA A 382 -1.49 16.48 7.90
CA ALA A 382 -0.76 16.41 9.16
C ALA A 382 0.71 16.79 8.94
N GLU A 383 1.28 17.66 9.79
CA GLU A 383 2.70 18.02 9.69
C GLU A 383 3.59 16.84 10.14
N ILE A 384 4.62 16.53 9.36
CA ILE A 384 5.64 15.56 9.76
C ILE A 384 6.52 16.22 10.84
N PRO A 385 6.75 15.53 11.98
CA PRO A 385 7.55 16.07 13.08
C PRO A 385 8.95 16.55 12.66
N GLY A 386 9.48 17.53 13.39
CA GLY A 386 10.83 18.05 13.20
C GLY A 386 10.94 19.49 12.72
N ASN A 387 9.80 20.18 12.49
CA ASN A 387 9.73 21.62 12.18
C ASN A 387 10.64 22.05 11.02
N THR A 388 10.65 21.30 9.93
CA THR A 388 11.44 21.63 8.73
C THR A 388 11.03 22.99 8.17
N THR A 389 12.01 23.76 7.70
CA THR A 389 11.73 25.04 7.02
C THR A 389 12.67 25.21 5.83
N GLY A 390 12.16 25.82 4.76
CA GLY A 390 12.93 26.11 3.55
C GLY A 390 13.31 24.90 2.70
N ALA A 391 12.73 23.72 2.94
CA ALA A 391 12.94 22.57 2.07
C ALA A 391 12.43 22.84 0.65
N THR A 392 13.14 22.32 -0.36
CA THR A 392 12.89 22.63 -1.78
C THR A 392 12.56 21.42 -2.65
N ALA A 393 12.90 20.22 -2.20
CA ALA A 393 12.55 18.96 -2.87
C ALA A 393 12.29 17.88 -1.82
N ILE A 394 11.53 16.85 -2.22
CA ILE A 394 11.10 15.76 -1.34
C ILE A 394 11.03 14.46 -2.14
N THR A 395 11.38 13.33 -1.52
CA THR A 395 11.11 11.98 -2.03
C THR A 395 10.84 11.04 -0.87
N ALA A 396 10.08 9.97 -1.11
CA ALA A 396 9.78 8.96 -0.12
C ALA A 396 9.88 7.56 -0.70
N SER A 397 10.33 6.62 0.11
CA SER A 397 10.36 5.20 -0.20
C SER A 397 9.95 4.36 1.00
N ALA A 398 9.26 3.25 0.76
CA ALA A 398 8.80 2.35 1.81
C ALA A 398 9.47 0.98 1.74
N THR A 399 9.61 0.34 2.90
CA THR A 399 9.96 -1.09 3.01
C THR A 399 9.18 -1.67 4.16
N GLY A 400 8.27 -2.59 3.86
CA GLY A 400 7.27 -3.06 4.81
C GLY A 400 6.42 -1.90 5.32
N THR A 401 6.48 -1.64 6.62
CA THR A 401 5.66 -0.62 7.32
C THR A 401 6.43 0.68 7.58
N LYS A 402 7.71 0.71 7.20
CA LYS A 402 8.58 1.85 7.42
C LYS A 402 8.63 2.70 6.17
N VAL A 403 8.45 4.00 6.33
CA VAL A 403 8.69 5.01 5.30
C VAL A 403 9.94 5.79 5.64
N ARG A 404 10.74 6.02 4.61
CA ARG A 404 11.89 6.91 4.64
C ARG A 404 11.55 8.12 3.79
N LEU A 405 11.80 9.29 4.35
CA LEU A 405 11.44 10.56 3.75
C LEU A 405 12.68 11.45 3.68
N GLU A 406 13.07 11.80 2.46
CA GLU A 406 14.21 12.66 2.21
C GLU A 406 13.76 14.02 1.68
N ILE A 407 14.43 15.08 2.14
CA ILE A 407 14.28 16.43 1.62
C ILE A 407 15.61 17.01 1.19
N VAL A 408 15.56 17.97 0.27
CA VAL A 408 16.64 18.96 0.13
C VAL A 408 16.33 20.11 1.07
N GLY A 409 17.19 20.33 2.05
CA GLY A 409 17.09 21.42 3.02
C GLY A 409 17.42 22.79 2.44
N ALA A 410 17.18 23.85 3.20
CA ALA A 410 17.51 25.23 2.80
C ALA A 410 19.01 25.45 2.56
N ASP A 411 19.86 24.60 3.13
CA ASP A 411 21.32 24.53 2.93
C ASP A 411 21.74 23.82 1.63
N GLY A 412 20.77 23.24 0.89
CA GLY A 412 21.03 22.46 -0.32
C GLY A 412 21.62 21.07 -0.06
N ALA A 413 21.62 20.60 1.19
CA ALA A 413 22.00 19.24 1.57
C ALA A 413 20.77 18.33 1.64
N MET A 414 20.99 17.02 1.61
CA MET A 414 19.93 16.04 1.84
C MET A 414 19.74 15.82 3.35
N TRP A 415 18.48 15.75 3.77
CA TRP A 415 18.08 15.41 5.13
C TRP A 415 17.06 14.27 5.08
N THR A 416 17.10 13.36 6.05
CA THR A 416 16.16 12.21 6.14
C THR A 416 15.46 12.16 7.49
N THR A 417 14.26 11.57 7.50
CA THR A 417 13.56 11.13 8.71
C THR A 417 12.80 9.83 8.42
N ASP A 418 12.67 8.98 9.42
CA ASP A 418 11.92 7.72 9.31
C ASP A 418 10.56 7.80 10.02
N GLY A 419 9.57 7.16 9.41
CA GLY A 419 8.25 6.88 9.98
C GLY A 419 7.99 5.37 10.02
N ASP A 420 7.39 4.88 11.10
CA ASP A 420 6.88 3.51 11.22
C ASP A 420 5.37 3.57 11.46
N TYR A 421 4.60 3.20 10.44
CA TYR A 421 3.14 3.29 10.45
C TYR A 421 2.49 2.19 11.30
N THR A 422 3.21 1.10 11.62
CA THR A 422 2.72 0.09 12.58
C THR A 422 2.94 0.54 14.02
N ALA A 423 4.08 1.17 14.29
CA ALA A 423 4.33 1.77 15.59
C ALA A 423 3.53 3.07 15.81
N GLY A 424 3.07 3.71 14.72
CA GLY A 424 2.40 5.00 14.75
C GLY A 424 3.34 6.13 15.21
N GLN A 425 4.62 6.04 14.87
CA GLN A 425 5.66 6.96 15.34
C GLN A 425 6.57 7.40 14.19
N TRP A 426 7.00 8.66 14.26
CA TRP A 426 8.13 9.18 13.51
C TRP A 426 9.32 9.32 14.45
N THR A 427 10.54 9.25 13.92
CA THR A 427 11.77 9.50 14.71
C THR A 427 11.76 10.86 15.40
N GLY A 428 11.03 11.84 14.85
CA GLY A 428 10.83 13.16 15.44
C GLY A 428 11.93 14.18 15.08
N THR A 429 12.99 13.75 14.42
CA THR A 429 14.14 14.57 14.04
C THR A 429 14.56 14.31 12.60
N TRP A 430 15.18 15.32 11.98
CA TRP A 430 15.78 15.20 10.65
C TRP A 430 17.30 15.09 10.79
N ALA A 431 17.88 14.08 10.14
CA ALA A 431 19.32 13.86 10.10
C ALA A 431 19.89 14.31 8.75
N SER A 432 20.94 15.13 8.77
CA SER A 432 21.63 15.52 7.54
C SER A 432 22.48 14.37 7.03
N LEU A 433 22.38 14.10 5.72
CA LEU A 433 23.15 13.11 4.98
C LEU A 433 24.16 13.76 4.02
N GLY A 434 24.35 15.07 4.15
CA GLY A 434 25.30 15.86 3.37
C GLY A 434 24.90 16.06 1.91
N GLY A 435 25.89 16.38 1.08
CA GLY A 435 25.68 16.93 -0.25
C GLY A 435 25.58 18.46 -0.24
N THR A 436 25.75 19.08 -1.41
CA THR A 436 25.72 20.54 -1.54
C THR A 436 25.05 20.93 -2.85
N GLY A 437 24.11 21.88 -2.80
CA GLY A 437 23.45 22.41 -3.98
C GLY A 437 22.59 21.38 -4.72
N LEU A 438 22.05 20.39 -4.00
CA LEU A 438 21.04 19.47 -4.54
C LEU A 438 19.76 20.24 -4.88
N LYS A 439 19.01 19.78 -5.89
CA LYS A 439 17.84 20.49 -6.44
C LYS A 439 16.58 19.65 -6.49
N LYS A 440 16.70 18.36 -6.81
CA LYS A 440 15.59 17.40 -6.94
C LYS A 440 16.04 16.05 -6.39
N LEU A 441 15.09 15.28 -5.89
CA LEU A 441 15.32 13.94 -5.37
C LEU A 441 14.33 12.95 -6.00
N ALA A 442 14.78 11.71 -6.13
CA ALA A 442 13.94 10.53 -6.32
C ALA A 442 14.51 9.40 -5.47
N SER A 443 13.68 8.46 -5.04
CA SER A 443 14.14 7.31 -4.28
C SER A 443 13.40 6.06 -4.71
N THR A 444 14.06 4.93 -4.55
CA THR A 444 13.47 3.61 -4.78
C THR A 444 14.18 2.57 -3.91
N VAL A 445 13.66 1.35 -3.83
CA VAL A 445 14.20 0.29 -2.97
C VAL A 445 14.46 -0.96 -3.77
N THR A 446 15.68 -1.49 -3.68
CA THR A 446 16.03 -2.83 -4.17
C THR A 446 16.40 -3.72 -2.97
N GLY A 447 15.70 -4.83 -2.80
CA GLY A 447 15.89 -5.71 -1.65
C GLY A 447 15.80 -4.94 -0.31
N ASN A 448 16.92 -4.85 0.40
CA ASN A 448 17.02 -4.12 1.68
C ASN A 448 17.87 -2.84 1.58
N THR A 449 18.03 -2.32 0.36
CA THR A 449 18.79 -1.09 0.08
C THR A 449 17.86 -0.05 -0.53
N MET A 450 17.84 1.15 0.03
CA MET A 450 17.23 2.30 -0.63
C MET A 450 18.28 3.02 -1.44
N HIS A 451 17.91 3.39 -2.65
CA HIS A 451 18.71 4.22 -3.53
C HIS A 451 18.05 5.59 -3.61
N VAL A 452 18.80 6.63 -3.27
CA VAL A 452 18.39 8.01 -3.46
C VAL A 452 19.17 8.60 -4.62
N TYR A 453 18.45 9.20 -5.55
CA TYR A 453 19.00 9.90 -6.70
C TYR A 453 18.77 11.39 -6.56
N ALA A 454 19.77 12.19 -6.89
CA ALA A 454 19.69 13.63 -6.77
C ALA A 454 20.20 14.36 -8.01
N ILE A 455 19.52 15.44 -8.38
CA ILE A 455 20.04 16.41 -9.35
C ILE A 455 20.85 17.46 -8.59
N GLY A 456 22.13 17.62 -8.93
CA GLY A 456 23.01 18.65 -8.39
C GLY A 456 22.86 20.01 -9.07
N SER A 457 23.65 21.00 -8.63
CA SER A 457 23.54 22.40 -9.07
C SER A 457 23.72 22.61 -10.58
N THR A 458 24.54 21.77 -11.22
CA THR A 458 24.82 21.79 -12.67
C THR A 458 23.86 20.92 -13.50
N GLY A 459 22.88 20.27 -12.87
CA GLY A 459 22.00 19.32 -13.54
C GLY A 459 22.64 17.94 -13.81
N ARG A 460 23.73 17.63 -13.11
CA ARG A 460 24.31 16.27 -13.02
C ARG A 460 23.49 15.42 -12.06
N VAL A 461 23.41 14.12 -12.33
CA VAL A 461 22.66 13.17 -11.50
C VAL A 461 23.62 12.34 -10.66
N TYR A 462 23.30 12.20 -9.38
CA TYR A 462 24.08 11.47 -8.39
C TYR A 462 23.21 10.41 -7.70
N THR A 463 23.85 9.40 -7.13
CA THR A 463 23.23 8.36 -6.32
C THR A 463 23.89 8.28 -4.94
N LYS A 464 23.10 7.94 -3.92
CA LYS A 464 23.52 7.64 -2.55
C LYS A 464 22.62 6.54 -2.00
N ASP A 465 23.22 5.54 -1.38
CA ASP A 465 22.51 4.34 -0.96
C ASP A 465 22.45 4.22 0.56
N ALA A 466 21.35 3.65 1.06
CA ALA A 466 21.17 3.24 2.44
C ALA A 466 20.93 1.72 2.49
N ASP A 467 21.91 0.98 3.01
CA ASP A 467 21.78 -0.47 3.24
C ASP A 467 21.21 -0.70 4.64
N TYR A 468 19.98 -1.18 4.71
CA TYR A 468 19.29 -1.40 5.99
C TYR A 468 19.72 -2.70 6.67
N THR A 469 20.53 -3.53 6.02
CA THR A 469 21.12 -4.72 6.63
C THR A 469 22.24 -4.31 7.59
N THR A 470 23.00 -3.29 7.18
CA THR A 470 24.09 -2.72 7.96
C THR A 470 23.68 -1.44 8.71
N GLY A 471 22.56 -0.83 8.33
CA GLY A 471 22.10 0.46 8.85
C GLY A 471 23.00 1.62 8.43
N GLN A 472 23.73 1.47 7.32
CA GLN A 472 24.73 2.43 6.86
C GLN A 472 24.31 3.11 5.57
N TRP A 473 24.66 4.39 5.46
CA TRP A 473 24.63 5.12 4.21
C TRP A 473 26.00 5.05 3.54
N THR A 474 26.04 5.07 2.22
CA THR A 474 27.30 5.35 1.51
C THR A 474 27.86 6.70 1.96
N THR A 475 29.18 6.83 2.06
CA THR A 475 29.81 8.04 2.60
C THR A 475 29.56 9.25 1.71
N ASP A 476 29.84 9.12 0.41
CA ASP A 476 29.76 10.21 -0.57
C ASP A 476 28.63 9.99 -1.58
N TRP A 477 28.25 11.06 -2.27
CA TRP A 477 27.42 11.00 -3.46
C TRP A 477 28.27 10.54 -4.65
N ALA A 478 27.80 9.52 -5.39
CA ALA A 478 28.45 9.04 -6.60
C ALA A 478 27.73 9.60 -7.84
N GLU A 479 28.46 10.16 -8.81
CA GLU A 479 27.85 10.60 -10.07
C GLU A 479 27.39 9.40 -10.89
N ILE A 480 26.15 9.41 -11.36
CA ILE A 480 25.65 8.39 -12.29
C ILE A 480 26.34 8.59 -13.64
N PRO A 481 26.96 7.55 -14.23
CA PRO A 481 27.66 7.65 -15.51
C PRO A 481 26.84 8.26 -16.64
N GLY A 482 27.54 8.86 -17.61
CA GLY A 482 26.95 9.48 -18.80
C GLY A 482 26.93 11.01 -18.80
N ASN A 483 27.50 11.66 -17.76
CA ASN A 483 27.82 13.10 -17.72
C ASN A 483 26.62 14.00 -18.05
N THR A 484 25.49 13.76 -17.38
CA THR A 484 24.28 14.57 -17.52
C THR A 484 24.56 16.03 -17.18
N THR A 485 24.00 16.95 -17.96
CA THR A 485 24.05 18.38 -17.64
C THR A 485 22.71 19.01 -17.89
N GLY A 486 22.27 19.90 -17.00
CA GLY A 486 21.02 20.63 -17.16
C GLY A 486 19.75 19.81 -16.93
N ALA A 487 19.81 18.63 -16.29
CA ALA A 487 18.60 17.93 -15.87
C ALA A 487 17.79 18.78 -14.87
N THR A 488 16.45 18.73 -14.97
CA THR A 488 15.54 19.62 -14.22
C THR A 488 14.50 18.90 -13.36
N ALA A 489 14.19 17.65 -13.66
CA ALA A 489 13.31 16.77 -12.89
C ALA A 489 13.83 15.33 -12.95
N ILE A 490 13.49 14.52 -11.94
CA ILE A 490 13.97 13.14 -11.80
C ILE A 490 12.88 12.27 -11.17
N THR A 491 12.80 11.01 -11.61
CA THR A 491 12.06 9.94 -10.93
C THR A 491 12.89 8.66 -10.98
N ALA A 492 12.51 7.69 -10.16
CA ALA A 492 13.05 6.36 -10.27
C ALA A 492 12.01 5.32 -9.89
N THR A 493 12.06 4.18 -10.58
CA THR A 493 11.26 2.99 -10.31
C THR A 493 12.16 1.77 -10.42
N VAL A 494 11.79 0.67 -9.77
CA VAL A 494 12.51 -0.60 -9.87
C VAL A 494 11.62 -1.65 -10.53
N THR A 495 12.21 -2.45 -11.42
CA THR A 495 11.56 -3.64 -11.99
C THR A 495 12.11 -4.90 -11.38
N LYS A 496 11.24 -5.91 -11.27
CA LYS A 496 11.53 -7.21 -10.66
C LYS A 496 12.48 -8.05 -11.49
#